data_AF-A0A7C4IAC2-F1
#
_entry.id   AF-A0A7C4IAC2-F1
#
_cell.length_a   1.000
_cell.length_b   1.000
_cell.length_c   1.000
_cell.angle_alpha   90.00
_cell.angle_beta   90.00
_cell.angle_gamma   90.00
#
_symmetry.space_group_name_H-M   'P 1'
#
loop_
_entity.id
_entity.type
_entity.pdbx_description
1 polymer ?
#
loop_
_entity_poly.entity_id
_entity_poly.type
_entity_poly.pdbx_seq_one_letter_code
_entity_poly.pdbx_strand_id
1 'polypeptide(L)'
;MAKKPAAPAVKLTQAVHPARPDWTYHVLEPDKRTVAALAKAPRFLRGCDRPCTKTMTLLPRTQIQGHTGIGYQMINVDGYRWVNAYVISDALTSTNQRGFTLEISFSLHPFVYGVGVVGEARYFFNFDTFYDPGAGSHRLIRVETSDLTSTGGLPHIGGVDLTHILRVPVMGPYLRASVFNEDTVARHAAVEAYLTT
;
A
#
# COMPACT_ATOMS: atom_id res chain seq x y z
N MET A 1 -23.61 -9.66 27.75
CA MET A 1 -22.91 -9.05 26.59
C MET A 1 -21.76 -9.98 26.21
N ALA A 2 -21.81 -10.60 25.03
CA ALA A 2 -20.71 -11.46 24.57
C ALA A 2 -19.48 -10.58 24.27
N LYS A 3 -18.35 -10.85 24.92
CA LYS A 3 -17.06 -10.22 24.58
C LYS A 3 -16.76 -10.57 23.12
N LYS A 4 -16.80 -9.56 22.24
CA LYS A 4 -16.31 -9.67 20.88
C LYS A 4 -14.86 -10.17 20.98
N PRO A 5 -14.49 -11.32 20.39
CA PRO A 5 -13.14 -11.82 20.50
C PRO A 5 -12.18 -10.74 19.98
N ALA A 6 -11.14 -10.45 20.75
CA ALA A 6 -10.08 -9.56 20.33
C ALA A 6 -9.59 -10.02 18.96
N ALA A 7 -9.49 -9.10 18.00
CA ALA A 7 -8.90 -9.42 16.72
C ALA A 7 -7.51 -10.06 16.98
N PRO A 8 -7.16 -11.17 16.31
CA PRO A 8 -5.88 -11.82 16.53
C PRO A 8 -4.76 -10.80 16.34
N ALA A 9 -3.84 -10.73 17.32
CA ALA A 9 -2.70 -9.84 17.26
C ALA A 9 -1.89 -10.17 16.00
N VAL A 10 -1.80 -9.21 15.08
CA VAL A 10 -1.05 -9.41 13.84
C VAL A 10 0.43 -9.40 14.18
N LYS A 11 1.15 -10.44 13.76
CA LYS A 11 2.57 -10.60 14.10
C LYS A 11 3.41 -9.73 13.17
N LEU A 12 4.34 -8.98 13.75
CA LEU A 12 5.33 -8.18 13.02
C LEU A 12 6.68 -8.87 13.11
N THR A 13 7.34 -9.06 11.97
CA THR A 13 8.70 -9.59 11.90
C THR A 13 9.62 -8.52 11.35
N GLN A 14 10.67 -8.18 12.10
CA GLN A 14 11.67 -7.22 11.62
C GLN A 14 12.44 -7.82 10.44
N ALA A 15 12.68 -7.01 9.41
CA ALA A 15 13.49 -7.35 8.26
C ALA A 15 14.36 -6.15 7.85
N VAL A 16 15.45 -6.40 7.12
CA VAL A 16 16.31 -5.33 6.60
C VAL A 16 15.83 -4.94 5.21
N HIS A 17 15.51 -3.66 5.02
CA HIS A 17 15.09 -3.13 3.73
C HIS A 17 16.33 -2.75 2.88
N PRO A 18 16.58 -3.34 1.70
CA PRO A 18 17.81 -3.13 0.94
C PRO A 18 17.97 -1.70 0.42
N ALA A 19 16.86 -1.02 0.09
CA ALA A 19 16.87 0.36 -0.40
C ALA A 19 16.80 1.41 0.73
N ARG A 20 16.57 0.98 1.98
CA ARG A 20 16.50 1.82 3.18
C ARG A 20 17.10 1.05 4.37
N PRO A 21 18.39 0.67 4.31
CA PRO A 21 18.99 -0.23 5.30
C PRO A 21 19.13 0.42 6.69
N ASP A 22 19.06 1.74 6.75
CA ASP A 22 19.09 2.59 7.94
C ASP A 22 17.72 2.69 8.65
N TRP A 23 16.65 2.25 8.00
CA TRP A 23 15.30 2.29 8.56
C TRP A 23 14.94 0.97 9.24
N THR A 24 14.29 1.08 10.41
CA THR A 24 13.63 -0.10 11.00
C THR A 24 12.45 -0.48 10.11
N TYR A 25 12.45 -1.71 9.62
CA TYR A 25 11.43 -2.21 8.72
C TYR A 25 10.80 -3.50 9.25
N HIS A 26 9.49 -3.62 9.12
CA HIS A 26 8.73 -4.79 9.54
C HIS A 26 7.91 -5.37 8.39
N VAL A 27 7.81 -6.70 8.34
CA VAL A 27 6.82 -7.40 7.53
C VAL A 27 5.68 -7.83 8.43
N LEU A 28 4.47 -7.44 8.05
CA LEU A 28 3.25 -7.92 8.68
C LEU A 28 2.98 -9.37 8.24
N GLU A 29 2.94 -10.29 9.20
CA GLU A 29 2.72 -11.72 8.97
C GLU A 29 1.23 -12.06 9.20
N PRO A 30 0.44 -12.24 8.13
CA PRO A 30 -0.91 -12.74 8.28
C PRO A 30 -0.89 -14.24 8.58
N ASP A 31 -2.04 -14.78 9.00
CA ASP A 31 -2.16 -16.21 9.26
C ASP A 31 -1.96 -17.05 7.97
N LYS A 32 -1.61 -18.33 8.14
CA LYS A 32 -1.31 -19.24 7.02
C LYS A 32 -2.44 -19.34 5.97
N ARG A 33 -3.71 -19.22 6.38
CA ARG A 33 -4.85 -19.30 5.43
C ARG A 33 -4.90 -18.04 4.57
N THR A 34 -4.68 -16.88 5.18
CA THR A 34 -4.58 -15.61 4.46
C THR A 34 -3.41 -15.63 3.48
N VAL A 35 -2.23 -16.10 3.87
CA VAL A 35 -1.08 -16.26 2.94
C VAL A 35 -1.47 -17.15 1.75
N ALA A 36 -2.07 -18.30 2.00
CA ALA A 36 -2.49 -19.22 0.94
C ALA A 36 -3.53 -18.61 0.00
N ALA A 37 -4.43 -17.77 0.51
CA ALA A 37 -5.42 -17.05 -0.29
C ALA A 37 -4.78 -15.96 -1.17
N LEU A 38 -3.81 -15.21 -0.63
CA LEU A 38 -3.08 -14.16 -1.36
C LEU A 38 -2.18 -14.73 -2.47
N ALA A 39 -1.61 -15.91 -2.29
CA ALA A 39 -0.78 -16.57 -3.29
C ALA A 39 -1.57 -17.16 -4.47
N LYS A 40 -2.89 -17.34 -4.31
CA LYS A 40 -3.74 -17.99 -5.32
C LYS A 40 -3.91 -17.09 -6.55
N ALA A 41 -3.63 -17.66 -7.73
CA ALA A 41 -3.83 -16.97 -9.00
C ALA A 41 -5.26 -16.43 -9.12
N PRO A 42 -5.44 -15.19 -9.61
CA PRO A 42 -6.75 -14.64 -9.90
C PRO A 42 -7.53 -15.54 -10.84
N ARG A 43 -8.79 -15.81 -10.51
CA ARG A 43 -9.71 -16.56 -11.38
C ARG A 43 -10.51 -15.56 -12.18
N PHE A 44 -10.12 -15.33 -13.43
CA PHE A 44 -10.93 -14.59 -14.39
C PHE A 44 -12.06 -15.51 -14.88
N LEU A 45 -13.31 -15.07 -14.76
CA LEU A 45 -14.41 -15.74 -15.43
C LEU A 45 -14.12 -15.66 -16.94
N ARG A 46 -14.18 -16.79 -17.65
CA ARG A 46 -14.01 -16.80 -19.11
C ARG A 46 -15.07 -15.88 -19.72
N GLY A 47 -14.64 -14.84 -20.43
CA GLY A 47 -15.53 -13.83 -21.02
C GLY A 47 -16.00 -12.78 -20.02
N CYS A 48 -15.09 -11.98 -19.46
CA CYS A 48 -15.54 -10.72 -18.87
C CYS A 48 -16.01 -9.79 -20.01
N ASP A 49 -17.31 -9.54 -20.12
CA ASP A 49 -17.87 -8.54 -21.06
C ASP A 49 -17.46 -7.09 -20.72
N ARG A 50 -16.79 -6.90 -19.57
CA ARG A 50 -16.23 -5.65 -19.05
C ARG A 50 -14.81 -5.91 -18.52
N PRO A 51 -13.96 -4.90 -18.31
CA PRO A 51 -12.65 -5.10 -17.66
C PRO A 51 -12.84 -5.91 -16.37
N CYS A 52 -12.13 -7.03 -16.21
CA CYS A 52 -12.22 -7.78 -14.97
C CYS A 52 -11.53 -6.95 -13.90
N THR A 53 -12.25 -6.61 -12.84
CA THR A 53 -11.71 -5.75 -11.79
C THR A 53 -11.83 -6.39 -10.43
N LYS A 54 -10.85 -6.13 -9.56
CA LYS A 54 -10.83 -6.68 -8.20
C LYS A 54 -10.31 -5.65 -7.22
N THR A 55 -11.06 -5.44 -6.14
CA THR A 55 -10.57 -4.72 -4.97
C THR A 55 -9.82 -5.67 -4.04
N MET A 56 -8.73 -5.18 -3.45
CA MET A 56 -7.98 -5.93 -2.44
C MET A 56 -7.23 -5.00 -1.49
N THR A 57 -6.95 -5.50 -0.31
CA THR A 57 -6.07 -4.83 0.66
C THR A 57 -4.63 -5.25 0.38
N LEU A 58 -3.78 -4.30 0.03
CA LEU A 58 -2.33 -4.51 -0.12
C LEU A 58 -1.59 -4.36 1.21
N LEU A 59 -2.11 -3.56 2.14
CA LEU A 59 -1.65 -3.44 3.53
C LEU A 59 -2.86 -3.10 4.40
N PRO A 60 -3.25 -3.93 5.38
CA PRO A 60 -4.37 -3.59 6.27
C PRO A 60 -4.00 -2.39 7.16
N ARG A 61 -5.03 -1.67 7.65
CA ARG A 61 -4.82 -0.51 8.52
C ARG A 61 -3.97 -0.92 9.73
N THR A 62 -2.78 -0.37 9.81
CA THR A 62 -1.78 -0.71 10.83
C THR A 62 -1.15 0.58 11.36
N GLN A 63 -0.81 0.61 12.64
CA GLN A 63 -0.05 1.70 13.22
C GLN A 63 1.43 1.55 12.85
N ILE A 64 1.99 2.58 12.21
CA ILE A 64 3.38 2.60 11.73
C ILE A 64 4.15 3.59 12.58
N GLN A 65 5.21 3.14 13.24
CA GLN A 65 6.05 4.01 14.08
C GLN A 65 6.77 5.05 13.22
N GLY A 66 7.11 6.19 13.82
CA GLY A 66 7.83 7.24 13.10
C GLY A 66 9.20 6.79 12.62
N HIS A 67 9.62 7.23 11.43
CA HIS A 67 10.85 6.80 10.77
C HIS A 67 11.02 5.28 10.66
N THR A 68 9.91 4.57 10.47
CA THR A 68 9.89 3.13 10.20
C THR A 68 9.10 2.78 8.96
N GLY A 69 9.34 1.58 8.43
CA GLY A 69 8.58 1.01 7.33
C GLY A 69 7.84 -0.25 7.75
N ILE A 70 6.68 -0.47 7.15
CA ILE A 70 5.96 -1.73 7.23
C ILE A 70 5.57 -2.19 5.83
N GLY A 71 5.71 -3.47 5.52
CA GLY A 71 5.14 -4.04 4.31
C GLY A 71 4.35 -5.30 4.58
N TYR A 72 3.60 -5.70 3.56
CA TYR A 72 2.77 -6.90 3.61
C TYR A 72 3.36 -8.06 2.82
N GLN A 73 2.68 -9.20 2.81
CA GLN A 73 3.09 -10.33 2.00
C GLN A 73 2.86 -10.06 0.50
N MET A 74 3.62 -10.75 -0.34
CA MET A 74 3.41 -10.73 -1.78
C MET A 74 2.03 -11.31 -2.12
N ILE A 75 1.30 -10.61 -2.98
CA ILE A 75 -0.05 -10.95 -3.42
C ILE A 75 -0.01 -11.26 -4.90
N ASN A 76 -0.65 -12.35 -5.31
CA ASN A 76 -0.76 -12.71 -6.72
C ASN A 76 -1.72 -11.76 -7.45
N VAL A 77 -1.18 -11.03 -8.42
CA VAL A 77 -1.89 -10.09 -9.30
C VAL A 77 -1.77 -10.48 -10.77
N ASP A 78 -1.38 -11.72 -11.04
CA ASP A 78 -1.21 -12.25 -12.39
C ASP A 78 -2.50 -12.13 -13.21
N GLY A 79 -2.35 -11.74 -14.47
CA GLY A 79 -3.42 -11.49 -15.42
C GLY A 79 -4.11 -10.11 -15.31
N TYR A 80 -3.84 -9.30 -14.29
CA TYR A 80 -4.23 -7.87 -14.30
C TYR A 80 -3.16 -7.03 -15.03
N ARG A 81 -3.57 -5.87 -15.58
CA ARG A 81 -2.68 -4.96 -16.31
C ARG A 81 -2.33 -3.70 -15.51
N TRP A 82 -3.22 -3.25 -14.64
CA TRP A 82 -3.03 -2.04 -13.84
C TRP A 82 -3.39 -2.27 -12.38
N VAL A 83 -2.65 -1.61 -11.51
CA VAL A 83 -2.93 -1.46 -10.08
C VAL A 83 -3.23 0.01 -9.83
N ASN A 84 -4.39 0.30 -9.27
CA ASN A 84 -4.71 1.62 -8.72
C ASN A 84 -4.65 1.50 -7.19
N ALA A 85 -3.53 1.87 -6.59
CA ALA A 85 -3.31 1.80 -5.15
C ALA A 85 -3.77 3.10 -4.46
N TYR A 86 -4.40 2.94 -3.31
CA TYR A 86 -4.95 4.00 -2.46
C TYR A 86 -4.27 3.90 -1.10
N VAL A 87 -3.44 4.88 -0.76
CA VAL A 87 -2.87 4.98 0.59
C VAL A 87 -3.83 5.81 1.43
N ILE A 88 -4.46 5.15 2.40
CA ILE A 88 -5.46 5.73 3.30
C ILE A 88 -4.80 5.89 4.66
N SER A 89 -4.66 7.11 5.16
CA SER A 89 -3.94 7.39 6.41
C SER A 89 -4.66 8.39 7.31
N ASP A 90 -4.26 8.46 8.58
CA ASP A 90 -4.76 9.50 9.49
C ASP A 90 -4.52 10.90 8.88
N ALA A 91 -5.43 11.86 9.06
CA ALA A 91 -5.25 13.21 8.54
C ALA A 91 -3.99 13.92 9.08
N LEU A 92 -3.40 14.80 8.27
CA LEU A 92 -2.36 15.73 8.74
C LEU A 92 -3.02 16.88 9.50
N THR A 93 -2.51 17.17 10.69
CA THR A 93 -3.01 18.21 11.61
C THR A 93 -2.10 19.44 11.69
N SER A 94 -0.92 19.38 11.05
CA SER A 94 0.07 20.46 11.04
C SER A 94 0.91 20.43 9.77
N THR A 95 1.38 21.59 9.30
CA THR A 95 2.29 21.73 8.16
C THR A 95 3.69 21.17 8.41
N ASN A 96 4.04 20.91 9.68
CA ASN A 96 5.32 20.31 10.05
C ASN A 96 5.27 18.78 10.07
N GLN A 97 4.08 18.19 9.98
CA GLN A 97 3.92 16.75 9.90
C GLN A 97 4.26 16.26 8.50
N ARG A 98 4.96 15.13 8.44
CA ARG A 98 5.42 14.52 7.20
C ARG A 98 4.45 13.45 6.73
N GLY A 99 4.46 13.21 5.42
CA GLY A 99 3.61 12.20 4.78
C GLY A 99 4.10 10.76 4.96
N PHE A 100 3.57 9.89 4.11
CA PHE A 100 4.07 8.53 3.95
C PHE A 100 4.80 8.40 2.62
N THR A 101 5.75 7.47 2.53
CA THR A 101 6.24 6.96 1.23
C THR A 101 5.64 5.58 1.00
N LEU A 102 5.04 5.36 -0.16
CA LEU A 102 4.61 4.04 -0.62
C LEU A 102 5.69 3.43 -1.50
N GLU A 103 6.08 2.21 -1.18
CA GLU A 103 6.81 1.32 -2.06
C GLU A 103 5.84 0.31 -2.67
N ILE A 104 5.85 0.20 -3.99
CA ILE A 104 5.21 -0.89 -4.72
C ILE A 104 6.30 -1.76 -5.33
N SER A 105 6.26 -3.04 -5.01
CA SER A 105 7.29 -3.99 -5.43
C SER A 105 6.67 -5.17 -6.15
N PHE A 106 7.18 -5.46 -7.35
CA PHE A 106 6.77 -6.59 -8.15
C PHE A 106 7.82 -7.69 -8.12
N SER A 107 7.37 -8.95 -8.13
CA SER A 107 8.25 -10.11 -8.21
C SER A 107 7.71 -11.16 -9.18
N LEU A 108 8.62 -11.94 -9.76
CA LEU A 108 8.29 -13.14 -10.52
C LEU A 108 7.96 -14.33 -9.62
N HIS A 109 8.21 -14.26 -8.31
CA HIS A 109 8.11 -15.41 -7.41
C HIS A 109 7.12 -15.18 -6.25
N PRO A 110 6.24 -16.16 -5.94
CA PRO A 110 5.19 -16.04 -4.92
C PRO A 110 5.71 -15.95 -3.49
N PHE A 111 6.85 -16.57 -3.22
CA PHE A 111 7.32 -16.85 -1.87
C PHE A 111 8.59 -16.09 -1.56
N VAL A 112 8.40 -14.81 -1.32
CA VAL A 112 9.42 -13.94 -0.80
C VAL A 112 9.10 -13.66 0.66
N TYR A 113 9.59 -14.51 1.55
CA TYR A 113 9.58 -14.22 2.97
C TYR A 113 10.73 -13.26 3.27
N GLY A 114 10.54 -11.99 2.93
CA GLY A 114 11.56 -10.95 3.13
C GLY A 114 11.42 -9.77 2.20
N VAL A 115 12.31 -8.81 2.37
CA VAL A 115 12.53 -7.69 1.46
C VAL A 115 13.86 -7.94 0.77
N GLY A 116 14.02 -7.61 -0.50
CA GLY A 116 15.37 -7.66 -1.09
C GLY A 116 15.72 -8.87 -1.93
N VAL A 117 14.76 -9.71 -2.31
CA VAL A 117 15.05 -10.85 -3.19
C VAL A 117 15.46 -10.42 -4.60
N VAL A 118 16.26 -11.30 -5.20
CA VAL A 118 16.65 -11.27 -6.61
C VAL A 118 15.40 -11.33 -7.49
N GLY A 119 15.31 -10.42 -8.46
CA GLY A 119 14.18 -10.34 -9.41
C GLY A 119 12.99 -9.51 -8.94
N GLU A 120 13.10 -8.79 -7.82
CA GLU A 120 12.09 -7.84 -7.37
C GLU A 120 12.37 -6.43 -7.93
N ALA A 121 11.40 -5.88 -8.67
CA ALA A 121 11.41 -4.51 -9.17
C ALA A 121 10.61 -3.62 -8.22
N ARG A 122 11.23 -2.54 -7.71
CA ARG A 122 10.68 -1.69 -6.64
C ARG A 122 10.50 -0.26 -7.13
N TYR A 123 9.38 0.36 -6.73
CA TYR A 123 9.03 1.72 -7.11
C TYR A 123 8.59 2.48 -5.87
N PHE A 124 9.24 3.61 -5.59
CA PHE A 124 8.95 4.46 -4.45
C PHE A 124 8.16 5.70 -4.87
N PHE A 125 7.11 6.00 -4.12
CA PHE A 125 6.21 7.13 -4.30
C PHE A 125 6.16 7.90 -2.99
N ASN A 126 6.89 9.01 -2.94
CA ASN A 126 6.94 9.85 -1.75
C ASN A 126 5.75 10.81 -1.76
N PHE A 127 4.86 10.71 -0.76
CA PHE A 127 3.73 11.62 -0.64
C PHE A 127 4.04 12.93 0.10
N ASP A 128 5.25 13.07 0.65
CA ASP A 128 5.74 14.26 1.34
C ASP A 128 6.09 15.40 0.35
N THR A 129 6.61 15.05 -0.83
CA THR A 129 7.06 16.01 -1.85
C THR A 129 5.95 16.62 -2.70
N PHE A 130 4.68 16.22 -2.55
CA PHE A 130 3.58 16.81 -3.32
C PHE A 130 3.24 18.25 -2.92
N TYR A 131 3.77 18.72 -1.79
CA TYR A 131 3.67 20.11 -1.36
C TYR A 131 4.93 20.94 -1.68
N ASP A 132 5.88 20.41 -2.46
CA ASP A 132 7.02 21.17 -2.98
C ASP A 132 6.76 21.63 -4.43
N PRO A 133 6.37 22.90 -4.66
CA PRO A 133 6.12 23.44 -5.99
C PRO A 133 7.37 23.52 -6.89
N GLY A 134 8.57 23.19 -6.39
CA GLY A 134 9.84 23.29 -7.12
C GLY A 134 10.29 22.04 -7.86
N ALA A 135 9.74 20.85 -7.59
CA ALA A 135 10.25 19.59 -8.11
C ALA A 135 9.51 19.12 -9.38
N GLY A 136 9.89 19.67 -10.54
CA GLY A 136 9.31 19.37 -11.86
C GLY A 136 9.59 17.97 -12.45
N SER A 137 9.85 16.93 -11.64
CA SER A 137 10.24 15.61 -12.16
C SER A 137 9.49 14.44 -11.51
N HIS A 138 8.20 14.32 -11.77
CA HIS A 138 7.48 13.04 -11.58
C HIS A 138 6.68 12.70 -12.83
N ARG A 139 7.39 12.43 -13.94
CA ARG A 139 6.80 11.87 -15.17
C ARG A 139 6.52 10.38 -14.93
N LEU A 140 5.24 10.03 -14.80
CA LEU A 140 4.56 8.76 -15.17
C LEU A 140 3.32 8.48 -14.31
N ILE A 141 3.10 9.23 -13.23
CA ILE A 141 2.08 8.94 -12.23
C ILE A 141 1.16 10.14 -12.01
N ARG A 142 -0.16 9.94 -12.17
CA ARG A 142 -1.16 10.87 -11.62
C ARG A 142 -1.35 10.50 -10.16
N VAL A 143 -0.82 11.34 -9.26
CA VAL A 143 -1.13 11.29 -7.83
C VAL A 143 -2.17 12.34 -7.52
N GLU A 144 -3.32 11.90 -7.01
CA GLU A 144 -4.35 12.79 -6.48
C GLU A 144 -4.40 12.59 -4.98
N THR A 145 -4.15 13.68 -4.24
CA THR A 145 -4.36 13.74 -2.80
C THR A 145 -5.74 14.33 -2.58
N SER A 146 -6.68 13.55 -2.07
CA SER A 146 -7.97 14.06 -1.65
C SER A 146 -7.93 14.33 -0.14
N ASP A 147 -7.61 15.56 0.24
CA ASP A 147 -7.91 16.07 1.58
C ASP A 147 -9.42 16.40 1.65
N LEU A 148 -10.17 15.53 2.33
CA LEU A 148 -11.64 15.58 2.47
C LEU A 148 -12.15 16.73 3.37
N THR A 149 -11.45 17.87 3.44
CA THR A 149 -11.87 19.05 4.24
C THR A 149 -11.89 20.39 3.51
N SER A 150 -11.56 20.48 2.22
CA SER A 150 -11.82 21.73 1.47
C SER A 150 -13.20 21.70 0.80
N THR A 151 -14.10 22.53 1.31
CA THR A 151 -15.44 22.82 0.78
C THR A 151 -15.45 23.00 -0.74
N GLY A 152 -16.11 22.11 -1.49
CA GLY A 152 -16.17 22.25 -2.96
C GLY A 152 -17.04 21.33 -3.82
N GLY A 153 -17.60 20.21 -3.33
CA GLY A 153 -18.65 19.48 -4.09
C GLY A 153 -18.54 17.96 -4.05
N LEU A 154 -19.55 17.32 -3.45
CA LEU A 154 -19.59 15.94 -2.97
C LEU A 154 -20.20 14.94 -4.00
N PRO A 155 -20.15 13.61 -3.72
CA PRO A 155 -21.18 13.01 -2.87
C PRO A 155 -20.63 12.24 -1.66
N HIS A 156 -21.30 12.46 -0.54
CA HIS A 156 -21.05 12.03 0.84
C HIS A 156 -20.67 10.56 1.09
N ILE A 157 -19.49 10.35 1.71
CA ILE A 157 -19.27 9.52 2.91
C ILE A 157 -18.17 10.22 3.75
N GLY A 158 -18.38 10.48 5.05
CA GLY A 158 -17.57 11.41 5.87
C GLY A 158 -16.08 11.03 6.08
N GLY A 159 -15.17 11.81 5.51
CA GLY A 159 -13.72 11.50 5.49
C GLY A 159 -12.95 11.94 6.74
N VAL A 160 -12.35 10.96 7.42
CA VAL A 160 -11.41 11.10 8.56
C VAL A 160 -9.95 10.83 8.11
N ASP A 161 -9.74 10.46 6.84
CA ASP A 161 -8.49 9.93 6.31
C ASP A 161 -7.99 10.66 5.05
N LEU A 162 -6.66 10.80 4.93
CA LEU A 162 -5.91 11.23 3.75
C LEU A 162 -5.83 10.09 2.73
N THR A 163 -6.24 10.32 1.48
CA THR A 163 -6.16 9.30 0.41
C THR A 163 -5.27 9.76 -0.75
N HIS A 164 -4.23 9.01 -1.06
CA HIS A 164 -3.39 9.19 -2.25
C HIS A 164 -3.65 8.10 -3.29
N ILE A 165 -3.92 8.48 -4.54
CA ILE A 165 -4.17 7.53 -5.64
C ILE A 165 -2.90 7.35 -6.48
N LEU A 166 -2.52 6.10 -6.74
CA LEU A 166 -1.38 5.74 -7.58
C LEU A 166 -1.82 4.72 -8.63
N ARG A 167 -1.68 5.04 -9.92
CA ARG A 167 -1.86 4.06 -11.00
C ARG A 167 -0.51 3.58 -11.53
N VAL A 168 -0.23 2.28 -11.42
CA VAL A 168 0.98 1.64 -11.96
C VAL A 168 0.64 0.45 -12.86
N PRO A 169 1.39 0.23 -13.95
CA PRO A 169 1.26 -1.00 -14.73
C PRO A 169 1.75 -2.20 -13.90
N VAL A 170 1.11 -3.35 -14.07
CA VAL A 170 1.57 -4.61 -13.47
C VAL A 170 2.83 -5.06 -14.18
N MET A 171 3.92 -5.21 -13.44
CA MET A 171 5.24 -5.56 -14.00
C MET A 171 5.73 -6.94 -13.57
N GLY A 172 4.92 -7.68 -12.79
CA GLY A 172 5.18 -9.04 -12.39
C GLY A 172 3.93 -9.71 -11.81
N PRO A 173 3.88 -11.05 -11.74
CA PRO A 173 2.73 -11.80 -11.26
C PRO A 173 2.46 -11.61 -9.76
N TYR A 174 3.43 -11.10 -8.99
CA TYR A 174 3.28 -10.85 -7.56
C TYR A 174 3.58 -9.39 -7.23
N LEU A 175 2.84 -8.86 -6.25
CA LEU A 175 2.87 -7.47 -5.81
C LEU A 175 2.94 -7.39 -4.29
N ARG A 176 3.80 -6.51 -3.76
CA ARG A 176 3.79 -6.05 -2.36
C ARG A 176 3.63 -4.53 -2.31
N ALA A 177 2.86 -4.06 -1.34
CA ALA A 177 2.93 -2.68 -0.88
C ALA A 177 3.69 -2.60 0.45
N SER A 178 4.57 -1.61 0.56
CA SER A 178 5.19 -1.21 1.81
C SER A 178 4.98 0.28 2.03
N VAL A 179 4.74 0.69 3.27
CA VAL A 179 4.51 2.08 3.66
C VAL A 179 5.57 2.49 4.66
N PHE A 180 6.22 3.61 4.41
CA PHE A 180 7.22 4.23 5.26
C PHE A 180 6.65 5.51 5.85
N ASN A 181 6.66 5.62 7.18
CA ASN A 181 6.23 6.83 7.87
C ASN A 181 7.40 7.81 7.94
N GLU A 182 7.32 8.89 7.17
CA GLU A 182 8.36 9.92 7.11
C GLU A 182 8.31 10.87 8.31
N ASP A 183 7.25 10.79 9.13
CA ASP A 183 7.11 11.57 10.35
C ASP A 183 7.82 10.89 11.54
N THR A 184 8.05 11.66 12.59
CA THR A 184 8.56 11.20 13.89
C THR A 184 7.47 10.54 14.75
N VAL A 185 6.20 10.82 14.48
CA VAL A 185 5.06 10.34 15.27
C VAL A 185 4.42 9.11 14.62
N ALA A 186 4.01 8.15 15.44
CA ALA A 186 3.30 6.97 14.98
C ALA A 186 1.92 7.31 14.41
N ARG A 187 1.60 6.79 13.22
CA ARG A 187 0.34 7.08 12.51
C ARG A 187 -0.20 5.82 11.83
N HIS A 188 -1.52 5.78 11.63
CA HIS A 188 -2.14 4.68 10.91
C HIS A 188 -2.10 4.92 9.42
N ALA A 189 -1.80 3.85 8.67
CA ALA A 189 -2.01 3.80 7.24
C ALA A 189 -2.54 2.43 6.83
N ALA A 190 -3.29 2.41 5.74
CA ALA A 190 -3.72 1.25 4.99
C ALA A 190 -3.40 1.47 3.51
N VAL A 191 -3.24 0.39 2.77
CA VAL A 191 -3.15 0.42 1.32
C VAL A 191 -4.22 -0.49 0.74
N GLU A 192 -5.15 0.10 0.01
CA GLU A 192 -6.13 -0.63 -0.78
C GLU A 192 -5.78 -0.53 -2.26
N ALA A 193 -6.21 -1.48 -3.07
CA ALA A 193 -5.97 -1.43 -4.50
C ALA A 193 -7.16 -1.91 -5.31
N TYR A 194 -7.37 -1.25 -6.43
CA TYR A 194 -8.27 -1.65 -7.50
C TYR A 194 -7.46 -2.13 -8.71
N LEU A 195 -7.50 -3.44 -8.96
CA LEU A 195 -6.82 -4.09 -10.06
C LEU A 195 -7.72 -4.12 -11.29
N THR A 196 -7.17 -3.89 -12.49
CA THR A 196 -7.93 -3.93 -13.75
C THR A 196 -7.14 -4.63 -14.86
N THR A 197 -7.83 -5.47 -15.65
CA THR A 197 -7.32 -6.07 -16.90
C THR A 197 -7.37 -5.09 -18.08
#